data_AF-A0AA96LDE9-F1
#
_entry.id   AF-A0AA96LDE9-F1
#
_cell.length_a   1.000
_cell.length_b   1.000
_cell.length_c   1.000
_cell.angle_alpha   90.00
_cell.angle_beta   90.00
_cell.angle_gamma   90.00
#
_symmetry.space_group_name_H-M   'P 1'
#
loop_
_entity.id
_entity.type
_entity.pdbx_description
1 polymer ?
#
loop_
_entity_poly.entity_id
_entity_poly.type
_entity_poly.pdbx_seq_one_letter_code
_entity_poly.pdbx_strand_id
1 'polypeptide(L)'
;MRAILNIQKQLMPDLLDVMKKRYTILRHIAASRLIGRRTLAASLNMTERVLRAEADFLKEQGLVDIDPAGIRLTEAGQKVLDEMEPMAKELFGLSELEEKIRDTFHISQVIIVPGDSDTSPYTKKEMGRAGASALRRYVSQETVIAVTGGSTMAEVATHLSPTTALKGSWFVPARGGLGESVEFQANTIASTMAKKTGGQYRLLHVPDHLGEEAYQSLIQEPNIRELIEVIRSARIVLHGIGEANVMAKRRRADEATFSALAREGALAEAFGYYFDRDGVVVHKMPTVGLRLEDIQQTETVIAVAGGKSKGESIASVLRFGHEDVLVTDEAAAREMLNYT
;
A
#
# COMPACT_ATOMS: atom_id res chain seq x y z
N MET A 1 -30.88 -3.72 4.16
CA MET A 1 -30.18 -2.85 3.19
C MET A 1 -30.17 -3.42 1.77
N ARG A 2 -29.78 -4.69 1.55
CA ARG A 2 -29.74 -5.33 0.21
C ARG A 2 -31.02 -5.22 -0.64
N ALA A 3 -32.22 -5.35 -0.03
CA ALA A 3 -33.48 -5.24 -0.75
C ALA A 3 -33.73 -3.83 -1.35
N ILE A 4 -33.40 -2.77 -0.61
CA ILE A 4 -33.53 -1.38 -1.08
C ILE A 4 -32.51 -1.08 -2.19
N LEU A 5 -31.27 -1.56 -2.05
CA LEU A 5 -30.23 -1.41 -3.08
C LEU A 5 -30.62 -2.08 -4.41
N ASN A 6 -31.25 -3.26 -4.36
CA ASN A 6 -31.74 -3.94 -5.56
C ASN A 6 -32.90 -3.20 -6.24
N ILE A 7 -33.83 -2.64 -5.46
CA ILE A 7 -34.92 -1.81 -6.00
C ILE A 7 -34.36 -0.51 -6.61
N GLN A 8 -33.38 0.12 -5.95
CA GLN A 8 -32.69 1.30 -6.47
C GLN A 8 -31.98 1.02 -7.80
N LYS A 9 -31.28 -0.12 -7.94
CA LYS A 9 -30.66 -0.52 -9.22
C LYS A 9 -31.66 -0.64 -10.37
N GLN A 10 -32.92 -0.98 -10.08
CA GLN A 10 -33.99 -1.05 -11.09
C GLN A 10 -34.58 0.32 -11.44
N LEU A 11 -34.71 1.22 -10.47
CA LEU A 11 -35.34 2.54 -10.66
C LEU A 11 -34.37 3.63 -11.10
N MET A 12 -33.12 3.57 -10.61
CA MET A 12 -32.05 4.54 -10.87
C MET A 12 -30.73 3.78 -11.04
N PRO A 13 -30.53 3.10 -12.18
CA PRO A 13 -29.36 2.24 -12.39
C PRO A 13 -28.03 2.98 -12.20
N ASP A 14 -27.98 4.26 -12.58
CA ASP A 14 -26.75 5.07 -12.54
C ASP A 14 -26.51 5.77 -11.19
N LEU A 15 -27.42 5.63 -10.21
CA LEU A 15 -27.35 6.39 -8.95
C LEU A 15 -26.03 6.14 -8.21
N LEU A 16 -25.63 4.87 -8.10
CA LEU A 16 -24.39 4.51 -7.40
C LEU A 16 -23.16 5.03 -8.12
N ASP A 17 -23.16 5.04 -9.45
CA ASP A 17 -22.06 5.57 -10.25
C ASP A 17 -21.94 7.09 -10.09
N VAL A 18 -23.06 7.81 -10.08
CA VAL A 18 -23.08 9.25 -9.82
C VAL A 18 -22.65 9.55 -8.38
N MET A 19 -23.14 8.80 -7.40
CA MET A 19 -22.74 8.95 -6.00
C MET A 19 -21.24 8.70 -5.83
N LYS A 20 -20.72 7.62 -6.41
CA LYS A 20 -19.30 7.28 -6.36
C LYS A 20 -18.45 8.38 -7.00
N LYS A 21 -18.83 8.85 -8.18
CA LYS A 21 -18.13 9.94 -8.88
C LYS A 21 -18.05 11.21 -8.03
N ARG A 22 -19.17 11.64 -7.45
CA ARG A 22 -19.24 12.85 -6.61
C ARG A 22 -18.49 12.69 -5.30
N TYR A 23 -18.62 11.52 -4.66
CA TYR A 23 -17.87 11.17 -3.47
C TYR A 23 -16.35 11.23 -3.73
N THR A 24 -15.88 10.66 -4.85
CA THR A 24 -14.47 10.73 -5.24
C THR A 24 -13.99 12.17 -5.48
N ILE A 25 -14.82 13.02 -6.12
CA ILE A 25 -14.51 14.46 -6.29
C ILE A 25 -14.33 15.14 -4.94
N LEU A 26 -15.30 14.98 -4.02
CA LEU A 26 -15.26 15.59 -2.69
C LEU A 26 -14.02 15.12 -1.91
N ARG A 27 -13.71 13.83 -1.94
CA ARG A 27 -12.51 13.28 -1.27
C ARG A 27 -11.21 13.89 -1.80
N HIS A 28 -11.09 14.03 -3.12
CA HIS A 28 -9.90 14.68 -3.72
C HIS A 28 -9.77 16.14 -3.30
N ILE A 29 -10.88 16.89 -3.25
CA ILE A 29 -10.88 18.29 -2.80
C ILE A 29 -10.46 18.39 -1.33
N ALA A 30 -11.03 17.53 -0.46
CA ALA A 30 -10.70 17.49 0.97
C ALA A 30 -9.20 17.27 1.22
N ALA A 31 -8.58 16.39 0.43
CA ALA A 31 -7.16 16.06 0.55
C ALA A 31 -6.20 17.19 0.16
N SER A 32 -6.56 17.98 -0.85
CA SER A 32 -5.71 19.06 -1.37
C SER A 32 -5.92 20.38 -0.63
N ARG A 33 -6.96 20.50 0.21
CA ARG A 33 -7.48 21.74 0.84
C ARG A 33 -7.96 22.80 -0.16
N LEU A 34 -7.19 23.06 -1.20
CA LEU A 34 -7.49 23.92 -2.34
C LEU A 34 -6.93 23.28 -3.61
N ILE A 35 -7.75 23.12 -4.64
CA ILE A 35 -7.30 22.53 -5.92
C ILE A 35 -7.90 23.25 -7.13
N GLY A 36 -7.07 23.49 -8.14
CA GLY A 36 -7.52 24.03 -9.41
C GLY A 36 -8.29 22.98 -10.23
N ARG A 37 -9.34 23.42 -10.93
CA ARG A 37 -10.21 22.54 -11.74
C ARG A 37 -9.44 21.68 -12.75
N ARG A 38 -8.45 22.24 -13.46
CA ARG A 38 -7.65 21.48 -14.44
C ARG A 38 -6.88 20.34 -13.78
N THR A 39 -6.23 20.61 -12.65
CA THR A 39 -5.48 19.61 -11.88
C THR A 39 -6.41 18.53 -11.34
N LEU A 40 -7.56 18.93 -10.78
CA LEU A 40 -8.56 17.99 -10.28
C LEU A 40 -9.11 17.09 -11.40
N ALA A 41 -9.40 17.65 -12.58
CA ALA A 41 -9.91 16.89 -13.73
C ALA A 41 -8.91 15.84 -14.20
N ALA A 42 -7.63 16.23 -14.33
CA ALA A 42 -6.54 15.31 -14.66
C ALA A 42 -6.40 14.19 -13.62
N SER A 43 -6.44 14.51 -12.32
CA SER A 43 -6.30 13.51 -11.25
C SER A 43 -7.45 12.50 -11.16
N LEU A 44 -8.62 12.85 -11.71
CA LEU A 44 -9.81 12.01 -11.70
C LEU A 44 -10.08 11.35 -13.07
N ASN A 45 -9.14 11.48 -14.02
CA ASN A 45 -9.27 11.00 -15.39
C ASN A 45 -10.60 11.41 -16.06
N MET A 46 -11.01 12.67 -15.86
CA MET A 46 -12.23 13.24 -16.46
C MET A 46 -11.92 14.53 -17.23
N THR A 47 -12.80 14.90 -18.16
CA THR A 47 -12.65 16.17 -18.88
C THR A 47 -12.98 17.35 -17.98
N GLU A 48 -12.37 18.51 -18.24
CA GLU A 48 -12.70 19.75 -17.50
C GLU A 48 -14.18 20.14 -17.62
N ARG A 49 -14.83 19.80 -18.73
CA ARG A 49 -16.27 20.04 -18.93
C ARG A 49 -17.11 19.21 -17.96
N VAL A 50 -16.78 17.92 -17.81
CA VAL A 50 -17.49 17.03 -16.89
C VAL A 50 -17.24 17.47 -15.45
N LEU A 51 -15.98 17.75 -15.09
CA LEU A 51 -15.67 18.22 -13.73
C LEU A 51 -16.39 19.54 -13.40
N ARG A 52 -16.48 20.47 -14.36
CA ARG A 52 -17.20 21.74 -14.16
C ARG A 52 -18.67 21.48 -13.79
N ALA A 53 -19.35 20.63 -14.55
CA ALA A 53 -20.75 20.31 -14.28
C ALA A 53 -20.96 19.68 -12.89
N GLU A 54 -20.07 18.77 -12.47
CA GLU A 54 -20.14 18.18 -11.13
C GLU A 54 -19.78 19.17 -10.03
N ALA A 55 -18.77 20.02 -10.24
CA ALA A 55 -18.38 21.05 -9.26
C ALA A 55 -19.47 22.11 -9.08
N ASP A 56 -20.12 22.54 -10.17
CA ASP A 56 -21.23 23.48 -10.12
C ASP A 56 -22.42 22.87 -9.36
N PHE A 57 -22.75 21.59 -9.62
CA PHE A 57 -23.76 20.87 -8.86
C PHE A 57 -23.41 20.79 -7.36
N LEU A 58 -22.17 20.41 -7.02
CA LEU A 58 -21.74 20.31 -5.62
C LEU A 58 -21.75 21.67 -4.92
N LYS A 59 -21.48 22.76 -5.64
CA LYS A 59 -21.58 24.14 -5.16
C LYS A 59 -23.03 24.54 -4.89
N GLU A 60 -23.95 24.21 -5.79
CA GLU A 60 -25.40 24.43 -5.59
C GLU A 60 -25.94 23.68 -4.37
N GLN A 61 -25.39 22.50 -4.07
CA GLN A 61 -25.67 21.75 -2.85
C GLN A 61 -24.94 22.27 -1.60
N GLY A 62 -24.11 23.32 -1.74
CA GLY A 62 -23.35 23.91 -0.63
C GLY A 62 -22.20 23.04 -0.10
N LEU A 63 -21.76 22.03 -0.85
CA LEU A 63 -20.71 21.09 -0.43
C LEU A 63 -19.30 21.56 -0.78
N VAL A 64 -19.17 22.46 -1.76
CA VAL A 64 -17.89 23.05 -2.17
C VAL A 64 -18.03 24.54 -2.43
N ASP A 65 -16.97 25.29 -2.16
CA ASP A 65 -16.81 26.65 -2.66
C ASP A 65 -15.91 26.65 -3.89
N ILE A 66 -16.24 27.53 -4.84
CA ILE A 66 -15.46 27.75 -6.06
C ILE A 66 -15.14 29.24 -6.16
N ASP A 67 -13.86 29.56 -6.21
CA ASP A 67 -13.34 30.91 -6.40
C ASP A 67 -12.17 30.93 -7.42
N PRO A 68 -11.59 32.10 -7.75
CA PRO A 68 -10.47 32.17 -8.69
C PRO A 68 -9.20 31.42 -8.24
N ALA A 69 -9.01 31.19 -6.94
CA ALA A 69 -7.87 30.46 -6.39
C ALA A 69 -8.08 28.93 -6.49
N GLY A 70 -9.32 28.45 -6.50
CA GLY A 70 -9.64 27.06 -6.77
C GLY A 70 -10.96 26.58 -6.17
N ILE A 71 -11.04 25.27 -5.99
CA ILE A 71 -12.15 24.56 -5.37
C ILE A 71 -11.73 24.11 -3.97
N ARG A 72 -12.56 24.37 -2.96
CA ARG A 72 -12.36 23.91 -1.58
C ARG A 72 -13.64 23.28 -1.04
N LEU A 73 -13.49 22.42 -0.04
CA LEU A 73 -14.61 21.79 0.66
C LEU A 73 -15.23 22.78 1.65
N THR A 74 -16.56 22.77 1.80
CA THR A 74 -17.24 23.47 2.90
C THR A 74 -17.30 22.56 4.13
N GLU A 75 -17.71 23.10 5.29
CA GLU A 75 -17.98 22.27 6.48
C GLU A 75 -19.09 21.25 6.22
N ALA A 76 -20.13 21.62 5.46
CA ALA A 76 -21.19 20.70 5.06
C ALA A 76 -20.66 19.58 4.15
N GLY A 77 -19.78 19.92 3.19
CA GLY A 77 -19.08 18.94 2.36
C GLY A 77 -18.22 17.98 3.19
N GLN A 78 -17.51 18.49 4.21
CA GLN A 78 -16.70 17.64 5.10
C GLN A 78 -17.58 16.67 5.88
N LYS A 79 -18.69 17.17 6.45
CA LYS A 79 -19.63 16.34 7.20
C LYS A 79 -20.22 15.22 6.34
N VAL A 80 -20.60 15.51 5.09
CA VAL A 80 -21.10 14.48 4.16
C VAL A 80 -20.03 13.42 3.90
N LEU A 81 -18.77 13.80 3.72
CA LEU A 81 -17.68 12.83 3.55
C LEU A 81 -17.52 11.94 4.78
N ASP A 82 -17.49 12.54 5.97
CA ASP A 82 -17.30 11.81 7.24
C ASP A 82 -18.45 10.83 7.51
N GLU A 83 -19.69 11.23 7.20
CA GLU A 83 -20.88 10.37 7.34
C GLU A 83 -20.94 9.27 6.27
N MET A 84 -20.48 9.55 5.05
CA MET A 84 -20.46 8.57 3.96
C MET A 84 -19.31 7.57 4.10
N GLU A 85 -18.18 7.96 4.68
CA GLU A 85 -16.98 7.12 4.80
C GLU A 85 -17.25 5.69 5.31
N PRO A 86 -17.98 5.47 6.42
CA PRO A 86 -18.26 4.12 6.90
C PRO A 86 -19.16 3.31 5.96
N MET A 87 -20.04 3.96 5.19
CA MET A 87 -21.00 3.30 4.29
C MET A 87 -20.48 3.15 2.86
N ALA A 88 -19.53 3.98 2.43
CA ALA A 88 -18.98 4.04 1.08
C ALA A 88 -18.46 2.67 0.62
N LYS A 89 -17.83 1.93 1.53
CA LYS A 89 -17.27 0.62 1.27
C LYS A 89 -18.34 -0.40 0.85
N GLU A 90 -19.46 -0.44 1.56
CA GLU A 90 -20.59 -1.33 1.27
C GLU A 90 -21.36 -0.83 0.04
N LEU A 91 -21.60 0.48 -0.05
CA LEU A 91 -22.34 1.10 -1.15
C LEU A 91 -21.67 0.93 -2.51
N PHE A 92 -20.33 0.94 -2.57
CA PHE A 92 -19.58 0.82 -3.82
C PHE A 92 -19.13 -0.61 -4.14
N GLY A 93 -19.63 -1.60 -3.40
CA GLY A 93 -19.33 -3.02 -3.65
C GLY A 93 -17.89 -3.43 -3.35
N LEU A 94 -17.15 -2.63 -2.57
CA LEU A 94 -15.77 -2.98 -2.21
C LEU A 94 -15.71 -4.20 -1.30
N SER A 95 -16.71 -4.38 -0.44
CA SER A 95 -16.83 -5.58 0.40
C SER A 95 -16.96 -6.87 -0.41
N GLU A 96 -17.75 -6.87 -1.49
CA GLU A 96 -17.88 -8.04 -2.38
C GLU A 96 -16.55 -8.31 -3.11
N LEU A 97 -15.84 -7.25 -3.51
CA LEU A 97 -14.54 -7.36 -4.15
C LEU A 97 -13.47 -7.91 -3.19
N GLU A 98 -13.48 -7.47 -1.93
CA GLU A 98 -12.62 -8.00 -0.87
C GLU A 98 -12.87 -9.49 -0.63
N GLU A 99 -14.14 -9.89 -0.47
CA GLU A 99 -14.51 -11.30 -0.31
C GLU A 99 -14.04 -12.14 -1.49
N LYS A 100 -14.26 -11.65 -2.73
CA LYS A 100 -13.83 -12.36 -3.93
C LYS A 100 -12.32 -12.56 -3.97
N ILE A 101 -11.51 -11.52 -3.71
CA ILE A 101 -10.04 -11.64 -3.69
C ILE A 101 -9.59 -12.56 -2.56
N ARG A 102 -10.20 -12.42 -1.38
CA ARG A 102 -9.90 -13.26 -0.22
C ARG A 102 -10.10 -14.74 -0.54
N ASP A 103 -11.24 -15.06 -1.14
CA ASP A 103 -11.62 -16.44 -1.46
C ASP A 103 -10.78 -16.99 -2.64
N THR A 104 -10.42 -16.15 -3.62
CA THR A 104 -9.57 -16.57 -4.75
C THR A 104 -8.13 -16.86 -4.33
N PHE A 105 -7.53 -15.99 -3.52
CA PHE A 105 -6.11 -16.09 -3.16
C PHE A 105 -5.88 -16.72 -1.77
N HIS A 106 -6.95 -17.13 -1.08
CA HIS A 106 -6.89 -17.80 0.23
C HIS A 106 -6.16 -16.99 1.32
N ILE A 107 -6.27 -15.66 1.27
CA ILE A 107 -5.67 -14.77 2.27
C ILE A 107 -6.64 -14.45 3.40
N SER A 108 -6.16 -14.14 4.60
CA SER A 108 -7.04 -13.98 5.77
C SER A 108 -7.90 -12.72 5.70
N GLN A 109 -7.33 -11.61 5.22
CA GLN A 109 -8.02 -10.33 5.15
C GLN A 109 -7.62 -9.51 3.92
N VAL A 110 -8.62 -8.91 3.26
CA VAL A 110 -8.42 -7.90 2.20
C VAL A 110 -9.03 -6.58 2.65
N ILE A 111 -8.31 -5.50 2.45
CA ILE A 111 -8.77 -4.13 2.68
C ILE A 111 -8.57 -3.33 1.39
N ILE A 112 -9.67 -2.92 0.77
CA ILE A 112 -9.67 -2.12 -0.47
C ILE A 112 -10.08 -0.69 -0.14
N VAL A 113 -9.23 0.26 -0.56
CA VAL A 113 -9.61 1.68 -0.61
C VAL A 113 -10.08 2.04 -2.01
N PRO A 114 -11.10 2.91 -2.18
CA PRO A 114 -11.56 3.29 -3.51
C PRO A 114 -10.53 4.19 -4.20
N GLY A 115 -10.36 4.01 -5.51
CA GLY A 115 -9.46 4.80 -6.35
C GLY A 115 -8.37 3.98 -7.03
N ASP A 116 -7.36 4.68 -7.55
CA ASP A 116 -6.18 4.12 -8.22
C ASP A 116 -4.93 4.90 -7.77
N SER A 117 -4.00 4.25 -7.08
CA SER A 117 -2.80 4.92 -6.57
C SER A 117 -1.72 5.21 -7.63
N ASP A 118 -1.89 4.74 -8.88
CA ASP A 118 -1.05 5.17 -10.01
C ASP A 118 -1.36 6.60 -10.43
N THR A 119 -2.63 7.01 -10.33
CA THR A 119 -3.12 8.31 -10.81
C THR A 119 -3.47 9.28 -9.69
N SER A 120 -3.71 8.77 -8.48
CA SER A 120 -4.15 9.55 -7.33
C SER A 120 -3.19 9.40 -6.13
N PRO A 121 -2.36 10.42 -5.83
CA PRO A 121 -1.57 10.47 -4.60
C PRO A 121 -2.44 10.35 -3.34
N TYR A 122 -3.69 10.80 -3.42
CA TYR A 122 -4.65 10.65 -2.33
C TYR A 122 -4.99 9.18 -2.07
N THR A 123 -5.26 8.40 -3.11
CA THR A 123 -5.51 6.95 -2.96
C THR A 123 -4.33 6.26 -2.27
N LYS A 124 -3.09 6.65 -2.60
CA LYS A 124 -1.89 6.15 -1.93
C LYS A 124 -1.85 6.49 -0.43
N LYS A 125 -2.21 7.72 -0.05
CA LYS A 125 -2.33 8.13 1.36
C LYS A 125 -3.40 7.31 2.09
N GLU A 126 -4.52 7.07 1.44
CA GLU A 126 -5.61 6.26 1.98
C GLU A 126 -5.21 4.81 2.20
N MET A 127 -4.44 4.22 1.27
CA MET A 127 -3.80 2.92 1.51
C MET A 127 -2.85 2.97 2.71
N GLY A 128 -2.06 4.04 2.85
CA GLY A 128 -1.19 4.25 4.02
C GLY A 128 -1.99 4.25 5.34
N ARG A 129 -3.09 4.99 5.38
CA ARG A 129 -4.03 5.04 6.52
C ARG A 129 -4.64 3.67 6.81
N ALA A 130 -5.08 2.95 5.78
CA ALA A 130 -5.64 1.60 5.90
C ALA A 130 -4.58 0.60 6.39
N GLY A 131 -3.35 0.66 5.88
CA GLY A 131 -2.20 -0.14 6.33
C GLY A 131 -1.82 0.13 7.79
N ALA A 132 -1.81 1.40 8.21
CA ALA A 132 -1.58 1.76 9.61
C ALA A 132 -2.70 1.20 10.52
N SER A 133 -3.94 1.20 10.04
CA SER A 133 -5.08 0.61 10.74
C SER A 133 -5.00 -0.91 10.83
N ALA A 134 -4.58 -1.58 9.75
CA ALA A 134 -4.33 -3.01 9.75
C ALA A 134 -3.26 -3.37 10.77
N LEU A 135 -2.07 -2.74 10.72
CA LEU A 135 -0.99 -2.99 11.67
C LEU A 135 -1.44 -2.86 13.13
N ARG A 136 -2.24 -1.82 13.45
CA ARG A 136 -2.78 -1.61 14.81
C ARG A 136 -3.66 -2.76 15.32
N ARG A 137 -4.29 -3.55 14.44
CA ARG A 137 -5.15 -4.67 14.83
C ARG A 137 -4.36 -5.92 15.21
N TYR A 138 -3.20 -6.12 14.60
CA TYR A 138 -2.38 -7.32 14.79
C TYR A 138 -1.26 -7.11 15.82
N VAL A 139 -0.86 -5.87 16.08
CA VAL A 139 0.19 -5.56 17.05
C VAL A 139 -0.25 -5.83 18.50
N SER A 140 0.64 -6.45 19.27
CA SER A 140 0.53 -6.67 20.72
C SER A 140 1.74 -6.01 21.41
N GLN A 141 1.78 -6.01 22.75
CA GLN A 141 2.94 -5.47 23.47
C GLN A 141 4.22 -6.23 23.09
N GLU A 142 5.35 -5.52 23.06
CA GLU A 142 6.69 -6.09 22.83
C GLU A 142 6.86 -6.79 21.48
N THR A 143 6.04 -6.43 20.49
CA THR A 143 6.11 -6.98 19.13
C THR A 143 7.31 -6.42 18.36
N VAL A 144 8.08 -7.28 17.70
CA VAL A 144 9.04 -6.86 16.66
C VAL A 144 8.32 -6.81 15.31
N ILE A 145 8.40 -5.64 14.65
CA ILE A 145 7.75 -5.32 13.38
C ILE A 145 8.85 -5.02 12.35
N ALA A 146 9.02 -5.90 11.38
CA ALA A 146 9.92 -5.67 10.26
C ALA A 146 9.21 -4.90 9.14
N VAL A 147 9.86 -3.88 8.58
CA VAL A 147 9.28 -3.02 7.53
C VAL A 147 10.19 -2.85 6.33
N THR A 148 9.64 -2.93 5.10
CA THR A 148 10.40 -2.65 3.88
C THR A 148 10.47 -1.15 3.55
N GLY A 149 11.27 -0.82 2.54
CA GLY A 149 11.30 0.53 1.97
C GLY A 149 10.11 0.86 1.05
N GLY A 150 10.13 2.06 0.47
CA GLY A 150 9.23 2.48 -0.60
C GLY A 150 8.17 3.51 -0.20
N SER A 151 7.63 4.20 -1.21
CA SER A 151 6.66 5.29 -1.02
C SER A 151 5.38 4.86 -0.29
N THR A 152 4.88 3.64 -0.52
CA THR A 152 3.68 3.14 0.17
C THR A 152 3.94 2.93 1.66
N MET A 153 5.09 2.37 2.04
CA MET A 153 5.48 2.17 3.44
C MET A 153 5.71 3.49 4.16
N ALA A 154 6.25 4.49 3.47
CA ALA A 154 6.35 5.84 3.99
C ALA A 154 4.96 6.43 4.32
N GLU A 155 3.95 6.22 3.46
CA GLU A 155 2.57 6.64 3.75
C GLU A 155 1.96 5.87 4.92
N VAL A 156 2.27 4.59 5.11
CA VAL A 156 1.86 3.86 6.33
C VAL A 156 2.48 4.51 7.57
N ALA A 157 3.78 4.81 7.53
CA ALA A 157 4.49 5.41 8.66
C ALA A 157 3.93 6.78 9.07
N THR A 158 3.53 7.62 8.11
CA THR A 158 3.01 8.97 8.40
C THR A 158 1.66 8.95 9.12
N HIS A 159 0.86 7.89 8.90
CA HIS A 159 -0.50 7.69 9.45
C HIS A 159 -0.54 6.85 10.74
N LEU A 160 0.60 6.38 11.23
CA LEU A 160 0.65 5.75 12.55
C LEU A 160 0.44 6.78 13.66
N SER A 161 -0.22 6.33 14.71
CA SER A 161 -0.50 7.08 15.93
C SER A 161 -0.16 6.23 17.16
N PRO A 162 0.21 6.85 18.29
CA PRO A 162 0.56 6.12 19.50
C PRO A 162 -0.59 5.26 20.02
N THR A 163 -0.29 4.01 20.36
CA THR A 163 -1.14 3.10 21.14
C THR A 163 -0.29 2.40 22.19
N THR A 164 -0.89 1.81 23.22
CA THR A 164 -0.12 1.08 24.25
C THR A 164 0.71 -0.06 23.66
N ALA A 165 0.15 -0.81 22.71
CA ALA A 165 0.86 -1.90 22.04
C ALA A 165 2.06 -1.40 21.22
N LEU A 166 1.86 -0.34 20.42
CA LEU A 166 2.93 0.20 19.56
C LEU A 166 4.05 0.89 20.36
N LYS A 167 3.74 1.49 21.52
CA LYS A 167 4.76 2.08 22.41
C LYS A 167 5.76 1.05 22.95
N GLY A 168 5.31 -0.18 23.16
CA GLY A 168 6.17 -1.29 23.59
C GLY A 168 6.83 -2.05 22.44
N SER A 169 6.55 -1.68 21.18
CA SER A 169 7.00 -2.45 20.01
C SER A 169 8.36 -1.96 19.48
N TRP A 170 9.07 -2.86 18.80
CA TRP A 170 10.30 -2.56 18.05
C TRP A 170 10.01 -2.50 16.55
N PHE A 171 10.44 -1.43 15.90
CA PHE A 171 10.43 -1.29 14.45
C PHE A 171 11.83 -1.53 13.89
N VAL A 172 11.96 -2.49 12.98
CA VAL A 172 13.25 -2.86 12.37
C VAL A 172 13.11 -2.87 10.85
N PRO A 173 14.16 -2.54 10.10
CA PRO A 173 14.14 -2.69 8.66
C PRO A 173 14.09 -4.19 8.32
N ALA A 174 13.28 -4.57 7.33
CA ALA A 174 13.27 -5.93 6.81
C ALA A 174 14.62 -6.30 6.17
N ARG A 175 15.32 -5.31 5.60
CA ARG A 175 16.51 -5.48 4.74
C ARG A 175 17.45 -4.27 4.76
N GLY A 176 18.63 -4.43 4.16
CA GLY A 176 19.62 -3.37 3.96
C GLY A 176 19.15 -2.18 3.10
N GLY A 177 19.97 -1.13 3.07
CA GLY A 177 19.67 0.12 2.37
C GLY A 177 19.85 0.03 0.85
N LEU A 178 18.86 0.51 0.08
CA LEU A 178 18.87 0.52 -1.39
C LEU A 178 19.56 1.74 -2.03
N GLY A 179 20.04 2.71 -1.24
CA GLY A 179 20.68 3.93 -1.77
C GLY A 179 19.72 4.84 -2.55
N GLU A 180 18.43 4.77 -2.25
CA GLU A 180 17.39 5.63 -2.82
C GLU A 180 17.14 6.89 -1.98
N SER A 181 16.15 7.71 -2.36
CA SER A 181 15.69 8.85 -1.56
C SER A 181 15.58 8.46 -0.09
N VAL A 182 16.23 9.22 0.78
CA VAL A 182 16.36 8.92 2.21
C VAL A 182 15.02 8.59 2.84
N GLU A 183 13.96 9.30 2.44
CA GLU A 183 12.58 9.14 2.94
C GLU A 183 11.96 7.76 2.66
N PHE A 184 12.43 7.05 1.63
CA PHE A 184 11.90 5.75 1.24
C PHE A 184 12.74 4.58 1.72
N GLN A 185 13.86 4.84 2.39
CA GLN A 185 14.69 3.77 2.93
C GLN A 185 14.01 3.07 4.12
N ALA A 186 14.15 1.75 4.20
CA ALA A 186 13.57 0.94 5.28
C ALA A 186 13.99 1.43 6.68
N ASN A 187 15.26 1.83 6.85
CA ASN A 187 15.76 2.42 8.09
C ASN A 187 15.00 3.70 8.48
N THR A 188 14.81 4.60 7.51
CA THR A 188 14.09 5.86 7.74
C THR A 188 12.64 5.61 8.09
N ILE A 189 11.99 4.70 7.38
CA ILE A 189 10.61 4.29 7.63
C ILE A 189 10.48 3.68 9.03
N ALA A 190 11.32 2.70 9.39
CA ALA A 190 11.33 2.09 10.73
C ALA A 190 11.48 3.12 11.84
N SER A 191 12.46 4.04 11.71
CA SER A 191 12.66 5.11 12.68
C SER A 191 11.48 6.10 12.75
N THR A 192 10.82 6.36 11.61
CA THR A 192 9.64 7.23 11.55
C THR A 192 8.45 6.59 12.24
N MET A 193 8.20 5.30 12.00
CA MET A 193 7.15 4.53 12.67
C MET A 193 7.34 4.52 14.18
N ALA A 194 8.56 4.26 14.65
CA ALA A 194 8.89 4.30 16.07
C ALA A 194 8.65 5.70 16.69
N LYS A 195 9.14 6.77 16.05
CA LYS A 195 8.93 8.15 16.53
C LYS A 195 7.45 8.54 16.58
N LYS A 196 6.66 8.14 15.57
CA LYS A 196 5.22 8.42 15.49
C LYS A 196 4.41 7.70 16.55
N THR A 197 4.87 6.53 16.99
CA THR A 197 4.13 5.67 17.92
C THR A 197 4.64 5.77 19.36
N GLY A 198 5.85 6.31 19.55
CA GLY A 198 6.57 6.25 20.82
C GLY A 198 7.23 4.88 21.06
N GLY A 199 7.32 4.03 20.04
CA GLY A 199 8.02 2.74 20.07
C GLY A 199 9.53 2.87 19.92
N GLN A 200 10.20 1.72 19.85
CA GLN A 200 11.65 1.62 19.72
C GLN A 200 12.04 1.22 18.29
N TYR A 201 13.29 1.45 17.89
CA TYR A 201 13.79 0.98 16.60
C TYR A 201 15.25 0.53 16.68
N ARG A 202 15.63 -0.39 15.79
CA ARG A 202 17.04 -0.71 15.48
C ARG A 202 17.25 -0.60 13.97
N LEU A 203 18.41 -0.11 13.55
CA LEU A 203 18.71 0.19 12.15
C LEU A 203 19.81 -0.73 11.62
N LEU A 204 19.63 -1.19 10.38
CA LEU A 204 20.58 -2.05 9.69
C LEU A 204 21.41 -1.20 8.73
N HIS A 205 22.66 -0.91 9.12
CA HIS A 205 23.58 -0.05 8.37
C HIS A 205 24.42 -0.85 7.36
N VAL A 206 23.77 -1.71 6.57
CA VAL A 206 24.41 -2.44 5.48
C VAL A 206 23.70 -2.15 4.16
N PRO A 207 24.41 -2.12 3.03
CA PRO A 207 23.79 -2.09 1.71
C PRO A 207 22.86 -3.29 1.47
N ASP A 208 21.79 -3.10 0.70
CA ASP A 208 20.94 -4.22 0.25
C ASP A 208 21.74 -5.17 -0.65
N HIS A 209 22.56 -4.63 -1.55
CA HIS A 209 23.40 -5.41 -2.47
C HIS A 209 24.86 -5.42 -2.03
N LEU A 210 25.38 -6.62 -1.77
CA LEU A 210 26.76 -6.87 -1.37
C LEU A 210 27.35 -7.95 -2.28
N GLY A 211 28.64 -7.83 -2.60
CA GLY A 211 29.40 -8.94 -3.15
C GLY A 211 29.55 -10.06 -2.12
N GLU A 212 29.74 -11.30 -2.57
CA GLU A 212 29.74 -12.49 -1.72
C GLU A 212 30.74 -12.37 -0.55
N GLU A 213 31.98 -11.95 -0.81
CA GLU A 213 33.02 -11.81 0.22
C GLU A 213 32.64 -10.78 1.31
N ALA A 214 32.08 -9.63 0.89
CA ALA A 214 31.63 -8.59 1.81
C ALA A 214 30.42 -9.05 2.62
N TYR A 215 29.48 -9.76 1.98
CA TYR A 215 28.34 -10.36 2.65
C TYR A 215 28.78 -11.35 3.72
N GLN A 216 29.65 -12.31 3.39
CA GLN A 216 30.14 -13.33 4.33
C GLN A 216 30.89 -12.72 5.52
N SER A 217 31.65 -11.64 5.29
CA SER A 217 32.36 -10.93 6.36
C SER A 217 31.39 -10.18 7.27
N LEU A 218 30.43 -9.43 6.70
CA LEU A 218 29.49 -8.62 7.47
C LEU A 218 28.54 -9.45 8.33
N ILE A 219 28.06 -10.60 7.86
CA ILE A 219 27.18 -11.46 8.67
C ILE A 219 27.90 -12.14 9.85
N GLN A 220 29.24 -12.10 9.87
CA GLN A 220 30.04 -12.61 10.98
C GLN A 220 30.29 -11.58 12.08
N GLU A 221 30.13 -10.28 11.78
CA GLU A 221 30.25 -9.21 12.76
C GLU A 221 29.17 -9.35 13.86
N PRO A 222 29.55 -9.44 15.14
CA PRO A 222 28.60 -9.72 16.23
C PRO A 222 27.39 -8.78 16.27
N ASN A 223 27.62 -7.48 16.08
CA ASN A 223 26.55 -6.47 16.12
C ASN A 223 25.57 -6.61 14.95
N ILE A 224 26.05 -7.03 13.77
CA ILE A 224 25.22 -7.26 12.60
C ILE A 224 24.43 -8.55 12.78
N ARG A 225 25.07 -9.61 13.29
CA ARG A 225 24.41 -10.89 13.57
C ARG A 225 23.28 -10.72 14.59
N GLU A 226 23.53 -10.06 15.72
CA GLU A 226 22.50 -9.77 16.74
C GLU A 226 21.32 -9.03 16.11
N LEU A 227 21.59 -8.02 15.28
CA LEU A 227 20.53 -7.27 14.61
C LEU A 227 19.74 -8.13 13.61
N ILE A 228 20.42 -8.99 12.84
CA ILE A 228 19.75 -9.94 11.93
C ILE A 228 18.84 -10.87 12.73
N GLU A 229 19.27 -11.37 13.88
CA GLU A 229 18.44 -12.22 14.76
C GLU A 229 17.19 -11.47 15.23
N VAL A 230 17.31 -10.19 15.61
CA VAL A 230 16.14 -9.35 15.93
C VAL A 230 15.24 -9.15 14.71
N ILE A 231 15.80 -8.90 13.52
CA ILE A 231 15.01 -8.75 12.29
C ILE A 231 14.23 -10.02 11.98
N ARG A 232 14.86 -11.19 12.15
CA ARG A 232 14.24 -12.50 11.87
C ARG A 232 13.26 -12.97 12.94
N SER A 233 13.31 -12.41 14.15
CA SER A 233 12.29 -12.64 15.18
C SER A 233 11.05 -11.76 15.01
N ALA A 234 10.95 -11.03 13.89
CA ALA A 234 9.77 -10.24 13.57
C ALA A 234 8.52 -11.11 13.58
N ARG A 235 7.57 -10.73 14.44
CA ARG A 235 6.24 -11.35 14.52
C ARG A 235 5.32 -10.81 13.44
N ILE A 236 5.56 -9.56 13.02
CA ILE A 236 4.83 -8.89 11.94
C ILE A 236 5.80 -8.42 10.87
N VAL A 237 5.52 -8.73 9.62
CA VAL A 237 6.21 -8.18 8.46
C VAL A 237 5.25 -7.26 7.71
N LEU A 238 5.62 -5.99 7.58
CA LEU A 238 4.87 -4.98 6.84
C LEU A 238 5.66 -4.60 5.58
N HIS A 239 5.12 -4.92 4.40
CA HIS A 239 5.87 -4.74 3.16
C HIS A 239 5.02 -4.21 2.01
N GLY A 240 5.71 -3.76 0.96
CA GLY A 240 5.09 -3.41 -0.31
C GLY A 240 5.52 -4.34 -1.43
N ILE A 241 4.70 -4.43 -2.48
CA ILE A 241 4.95 -5.24 -3.67
C ILE A 241 5.34 -4.32 -4.83
N GLY A 242 6.38 -4.74 -5.57
CA GLY A 242 6.90 -4.05 -6.74
C GLY A 242 6.85 -4.91 -8.00
N GLU A 243 6.92 -4.27 -9.16
CA GLU A 243 7.21 -4.95 -10.42
C GLU A 243 8.70 -5.30 -10.47
N ALA A 244 9.02 -6.51 -10.95
CA ALA A 244 10.39 -7.02 -11.03
C ALA A 244 11.35 -6.05 -11.74
N ASN A 245 10.96 -5.56 -12.92
CA ASN A 245 11.78 -4.66 -13.71
C ASN A 245 12.02 -3.30 -13.04
N VAL A 246 11.02 -2.76 -12.34
CA VAL A 246 11.16 -1.50 -11.60
C VAL A 246 12.12 -1.69 -10.42
N MET A 247 12.03 -2.83 -9.74
CA MET A 247 12.88 -3.15 -8.59
C MET A 247 14.33 -3.46 -8.97
N ALA A 248 14.54 -4.16 -10.09
CA ALA A 248 15.88 -4.37 -10.64
C ALA A 248 16.56 -3.03 -11.00
N LYS A 249 15.81 -2.06 -11.55
CA LYS A 249 16.32 -0.70 -11.83
C LYS A 249 16.68 0.06 -10.57
N ARG A 250 15.82 0.01 -9.54
CA ARG A 250 16.08 0.63 -8.23
C ARG A 250 17.34 0.07 -7.57
N ARG A 251 17.62 -1.22 -7.76
CA ARG A 251 18.83 -1.90 -7.27
C ARG A 251 20.07 -1.67 -8.12
N ARG A 252 19.97 -0.95 -9.25
CA ARG A 252 21.06 -0.78 -10.22
C ARG A 252 21.64 -2.13 -10.67
N ALA A 253 20.75 -3.11 -10.86
CA ALA A 253 21.13 -4.43 -11.35
C ALA A 253 21.88 -4.30 -12.69
N ASP A 254 22.88 -5.15 -12.89
CA ASP A 254 23.62 -5.18 -14.15
C ASP A 254 22.79 -5.83 -15.27
N GLU A 255 23.27 -5.70 -16.50
CA GLU A 255 22.56 -6.16 -17.70
C GLU A 255 22.37 -7.69 -17.69
N ALA A 256 23.32 -8.42 -17.11
CA ALA A 256 23.24 -9.87 -16.94
C ALA A 256 22.09 -10.26 -16.00
N THR A 257 21.96 -9.56 -14.87
CA THR A 257 20.87 -9.77 -13.89
C THR A 257 19.52 -9.40 -14.48
N PHE A 258 19.40 -8.28 -15.20
CA PHE A 258 18.17 -7.94 -15.93
C PHE A 258 17.77 -9.03 -16.93
N SER A 259 18.73 -9.52 -17.70
CA SER A 259 18.50 -10.57 -18.70
C SER A 259 18.11 -11.90 -18.04
N ALA A 260 18.69 -12.23 -16.89
CA ALA A 260 18.33 -13.40 -16.11
C ALA A 260 16.89 -13.29 -15.60
N LEU A 261 16.53 -12.20 -14.93
CA LEU A 261 15.17 -11.95 -14.42
C LEU A 261 14.12 -12.05 -15.53
N ALA A 262 14.38 -11.45 -16.70
CA ALA A 262 13.47 -11.52 -17.83
C ALA A 262 13.32 -12.96 -18.37
N ARG A 263 14.42 -13.70 -18.49
CA ARG A 263 14.43 -15.09 -18.97
C ARG A 263 13.74 -16.05 -18.00
N GLU A 264 13.90 -15.79 -16.70
CA GLU A 264 13.30 -16.53 -15.60
C GLU A 264 11.81 -16.19 -15.40
N GLY A 265 11.26 -15.22 -16.15
CA GLY A 265 9.86 -14.85 -16.07
C GLY A 265 9.50 -14.02 -14.83
N ALA A 266 10.48 -13.36 -14.21
CA ALA A 266 10.26 -12.52 -13.05
C ALA A 266 9.28 -11.39 -13.37
N LEU A 267 8.15 -11.40 -12.66
CA LEU A 267 7.03 -10.47 -12.82
C LEU A 267 6.97 -9.51 -11.63
N ALA A 268 7.00 -10.06 -10.42
CA ALA A 268 6.86 -9.31 -9.17
C ALA A 268 8.13 -9.39 -8.33
N GLU A 269 8.26 -8.46 -7.39
CA GLU A 269 9.29 -8.48 -6.36
C GLU A 269 8.68 -8.10 -5.01
N ALA A 270 9.05 -8.85 -3.99
CA ALA A 270 8.77 -8.53 -2.59
C ALA A 270 9.98 -8.95 -1.74
N PHE A 271 10.42 -8.05 -0.85
CA PHE A 271 11.51 -8.28 0.10
C PHE A 271 12.74 -9.02 -0.50
N GLY A 272 13.11 -8.66 -1.74
CA GLY A 272 14.25 -9.15 -2.55
C GLY A 272 14.15 -10.55 -3.14
N TYR A 273 12.95 -11.12 -3.14
CA TYR A 273 12.60 -12.30 -3.91
C TYR A 273 11.77 -11.88 -5.11
N TYR A 274 12.04 -12.51 -6.25
CA TYR A 274 11.31 -12.27 -7.48
C TYR A 274 10.42 -13.46 -7.79
N PHE A 275 9.19 -13.16 -8.17
CA PHE A 275 8.13 -14.14 -8.38
C PHE A 275 7.71 -14.11 -9.84
N ASP A 276 7.47 -15.28 -10.43
CA ASP A 276 6.81 -15.39 -11.73
C ASP A 276 5.29 -15.24 -11.62
N ARG A 277 4.58 -15.41 -12.73
CA ARG A 277 3.11 -15.27 -12.78
C ARG A 277 2.39 -16.28 -11.87
N ASP A 278 2.96 -17.45 -11.63
CA ASP A 278 2.36 -18.50 -10.80
C ASP A 278 2.69 -18.34 -9.32
N GLY A 279 3.47 -17.31 -8.95
CA GLY A 279 3.90 -17.05 -7.58
C GLY A 279 5.09 -17.90 -7.16
N VAL A 280 5.79 -18.54 -8.11
CA VAL A 280 7.02 -19.30 -7.84
C VAL A 280 8.19 -18.33 -7.73
N VAL A 281 9.03 -18.53 -6.72
CA VAL A 281 10.27 -17.77 -6.57
C VAL A 281 11.25 -18.22 -7.64
N VAL A 282 11.53 -17.34 -8.60
CA VAL A 282 12.45 -17.61 -9.71
C VAL A 282 13.83 -17.01 -9.49
N HIS A 283 13.93 -15.97 -8.66
CA HIS A 283 15.20 -15.32 -8.36
C HIS A 283 15.24 -14.78 -6.93
N LYS A 284 16.44 -14.70 -6.34
CA LYS A 284 16.67 -14.06 -5.03
C LYS A 284 17.93 -13.20 -5.05
N MET A 285 17.86 -12.04 -4.42
CA MET A 285 19.02 -11.16 -4.28
C MET A 285 19.82 -11.49 -3.00
N PRO A 286 21.16 -11.51 -3.06
CA PRO A 286 22.03 -11.84 -1.93
C PRO A 286 22.09 -10.66 -0.94
N THR A 287 21.22 -10.70 0.07
CA THR A 287 20.85 -9.50 0.82
C THR A 287 20.72 -9.79 2.30
N VAL A 288 21.03 -8.79 3.12
CA VAL A 288 21.06 -8.92 4.57
C VAL A 288 19.72 -8.52 5.15
N GLY A 289 19.12 -9.39 5.96
CA GLY A 289 17.84 -9.16 6.63
C GLY A 289 16.98 -10.42 6.66
N LEU A 290 15.68 -10.22 6.44
CA LEU A 290 14.69 -11.29 6.29
C LEU A 290 14.98 -12.18 5.08
N ARG A 291 14.73 -13.46 5.29
CA ARG A 291 14.70 -14.50 4.27
C ARG A 291 13.28 -15.00 4.10
N LEU A 292 13.04 -15.69 2.97
CA LEU A 292 11.75 -16.31 2.68
C LEU A 292 11.31 -17.27 3.79
N GLU A 293 12.24 -18.07 4.33
CA GLU A 293 11.98 -19.00 5.44
C GLU A 293 11.48 -18.30 6.72
N ASP A 294 11.90 -17.05 6.95
CA ASP A 294 11.44 -16.24 8.09
C ASP A 294 10.00 -15.76 7.86
N ILE A 295 9.65 -15.39 6.62
CA ILE A 295 8.28 -14.99 6.24
C ILE A 295 7.29 -16.12 6.48
N GLN A 296 7.67 -17.36 6.15
CA GLN A 296 6.80 -18.53 6.34
C GLN A 296 6.51 -18.84 7.81
N GLN A 297 7.35 -18.35 8.74
CA GLN A 297 7.20 -18.54 10.18
C GLN A 297 6.65 -17.29 10.88
N THR A 298 6.52 -16.18 10.15
CA THR A 298 5.98 -14.91 10.68
C THR A 298 4.50 -15.09 11.02
N GLU A 299 4.07 -14.56 12.17
CA GLU A 299 2.67 -14.69 12.60
C GLU A 299 1.70 -13.85 11.76
N THR A 300 2.14 -12.69 11.27
CA THR A 300 1.32 -11.85 10.40
C THR A 300 2.16 -11.16 9.33
N VAL A 301 1.85 -11.43 8.07
CA VAL A 301 2.41 -10.72 6.92
C VAL A 301 1.37 -9.77 6.33
N ILE A 302 1.70 -8.48 6.29
CA ILE A 302 0.83 -7.41 5.82
C ILE A 302 1.46 -6.79 4.57
N ALA A 303 0.87 -7.07 3.40
CA ALA A 303 1.18 -6.39 2.16
C ALA A 303 0.37 -5.11 2.00
N VAL A 304 1.02 -3.99 1.66
CA VAL A 304 0.37 -2.75 1.23
C VAL A 304 0.89 -2.37 -0.15
N ALA A 305 0.06 -2.61 -1.17
CA ALA A 305 0.42 -2.41 -2.57
C ALA A 305 -0.82 -2.10 -3.41
N GLY A 306 -0.68 -1.24 -4.41
CA GLY A 306 -1.77 -0.72 -5.21
C GLY A 306 -1.25 -0.03 -6.45
N GLY A 307 -2.17 0.43 -7.29
CA GLY A 307 -1.95 0.93 -8.63
C GLY A 307 -2.38 -0.12 -9.64
N LYS A 308 -3.18 0.28 -10.63
CA LYS A 308 -3.62 -0.64 -11.68
C LYS A 308 -2.45 -1.38 -12.33
N SER A 309 -1.33 -0.68 -12.57
CA SER A 309 -0.10 -1.24 -13.14
C SER A 309 0.46 -2.43 -12.34
N LYS A 310 0.19 -2.51 -11.04
CA LYS A 310 0.70 -3.57 -10.16
C LYS A 310 -0.25 -4.74 -9.96
N GLY A 311 -1.46 -4.71 -10.53
CA GLY A 311 -2.46 -5.76 -10.30
C GLY A 311 -1.92 -7.17 -10.55
N GLU A 312 -1.23 -7.40 -11.67
CA GLU A 312 -0.62 -8.70 -11.99
C GLU A 312 0.50 -9.08 -11.00
N SER A 313 1.35 -8.12 -10.62
CA SER A 313 2.43 -8.36 -9.64
C SER A 313 1.89 -8.69 -8.25
N ILE A 314 0.81 -8.04 -7.82
CA ILE A 314 0.17 -8.34 -6.54
C ILE A 314 -0.44 -9.74 -6.60
N ALA A 315 -1.18 -10.09 -7.65
CA ALA A 315 -1.75 -11.42 -7.83
C ALA A 315 -0.67 -12.54 -7.80
N SER A 316 0.48 -12.30 -8.43
CA SER A 316 1.65 -13.20 -8.38
C SER A 316 2.14 -13.43 -6.95
N VAL A 317 2.36 -12.37 -6.15
CA VAL A 317 2.81 -12.52 -4.75
C VAL A 317 1.72 -13.15 -3.88
N LEU A 318 0.44 -12.88 -4.13
CA LEU A 318 -0.65 -13.54 -3.41
C LEU A 318 -0.69 -15.07 -3.65
N ARG A 319 -0.36 -15.53 -4.86
CA ARG A 319 -0.28 -16.97 -5.19
C ARG A 319 0.83 -17.69 -4.43
N PHE A 320 1.88 -16.99 -4.03
CA PHE A 320 2.90 -17.54 -3.16
C PHE A 320 2.32 -17.99 -1.80
N GLY A 321 1.21 -17.38 -1.36
CA GLY A 321 0.34 -17.94 -0.31
C GLY A 321 0.76 -17.65 1.14
N HIS A 322 1.61 -16.65 1.36
CA HIS A 322 2.12 -16.31 2.69
C HIS A 322 1.69 -14.91 3.19
N GLU A 323 0.72 -14.28 2.52
CA GLU A 323 0.16 -13.00 2.94
C GLU A 323 -1.09 -13.22 3.80
N ASP A 324 -1.11 -12.65 5.02
CA ASP A 324 -2.29 -12.68 5.86
C ASP A 324 -3.25 -11.53 5.54
N VAL A 325 -2.67 -10.36 5.28
CA VAL A 325 -3.43 -9.13 5.07
C VAL A 325 -2.95 -8.42 3.82
N LEU A 326 -3.86 -8.20 2.88
CA LEU A 326 -3.63 -7.30 1.76
C LEU A 326 -4.37 -5.97 1.97
N VAL A 327 -3.64 -4.87 1.88
CA VAL A 327 -4.20 -3.52 1.73
C VAL A 327 -3.89 -3.02 0.32
N THR A 328 -4.94 -2.76 -0.45
CA THR A 328 -4.82 -2.35 -1.85
C THR A 328 -5.84 -1.28 -2.24
N ASP A 329 -5.76 -0.79 -3.47
CA ASP A 329 -6.77 0.10 -4.05
C ASP A 329 -7.69 -0.64 -5.01
N GLU A 330 -8.82 -0.03 -5.33
CA GLU A 330 -9.86 -0.63 -6.16
C GLU A 330 -9.36 -1.00 -7.57
N ALA A 331 -8.51 -0.16 -8.17
CA ALA A 331 -8.02 -0.39 -9.51
C ALA A 331 -7.10 -1.61 -9.59
N ALA A 332 -6.15 -1.73 -8.65
CA ALA A 332 -5.33 -2.92 -8.48
C ALA A 332 -6.19 -4.16 -8.18
N ALA A 333 -7.17 -4.02 -7.29
CA ALA A 333 -8.07 -5.10 -6.91
C ALA A 333 -8.85 -5.69 -8.10
N ARG A 334 -9.38 -4.84 -8.97
CA ARG A 334 -10.06 -5.29 -10.19
C ARG A 334 -9.09 -5.93 -11.17
N GLU A 335 -7.89 -5.36 -11.31
CA GLU A 335 -6.87 -5.88 -12.21
C GLU A 335 -6.37 -7.26 -11.78
N MET A 336 -6.17 -7.50 -10.47
CA MET A 336 -5.81 -8.82 -9.93
C MET A 336 -6.77 -9.92 -10.38
N LEU A 337 -8.07 -9.62 -10.43
CA LEU A 337 -9.10 -10.59 -10.81
C LEU A 337 -9.09 -11.00 -12.29
N ASN A 338 -8.32 -10.32 -13.14
CA ASN A 338 -8.08 -10.75 -14.52
C ASN A 338 -7.03 -11.87 -14.61
N TYR A 339 -6.30 -12.12 -13.52
CA TYR A 339 -5.22 -13.09 -13.42
C TYR A 339 -5.54 -14.10 -12.32
N THR A 340 -6.73 -14.68 -12.30
CA THR A 340 -7.16 -15.67 -11.29
C THR A 340 -7.38 -17.02 -11.90
#